data_AF-A0A7K0KDT9-F1
#
_entry.id   AF-A0A7K0KDT9-F1
#
_cell.length_a   1.000
_cell.length_b   1.000
_cell.length_c   1.000
_cell.angle_alpha   90.00
_cell.angle_beta   90.00
_cell.angle_gamma   90.00
#
_symmetry.space_group_name_H-M   'P 1'
#
loop_
_entity.id
_entity.type
_entity.pdbx_description
1 polymer ?
#
loop_
_entity_poly.entity_id
_entity_poly.type
_entity_poly.pdbx_seq_one_letter_code
_entity_poly.pdbx_strand_id
1 'polypeptide(L)'
;MNLALPHLSIMHLLPYLCVFLWAIACYVFFQTTYAYHFFYQEQNQLFLLSWTYCADYLRRPAWLASLVGDFLTQFYYYRYAGAAILTASLLVLGDLTRRSLQRIGLRHGTFAIAIVLMTLFALFSLQHSYRLASVIAADGGCALAWLVMLLLPQLPSVRGGRMLTAVVLLFASTLTFWLFGNGGFLFLLLLIIYSVVRHRQRASLSVVAAALPLLLMPLTKSCYMMNVGDILSAPGLGKLAAPEWTLEKDWAADDEYYFGNWRRVTDMVEREKNPTEGQLFFYNLVKAQQGALPDVLLRFPNNYLGTFEKIGAATPLLIINRMNDLYWALGDMTFAERAAMQALAFSPDNRNVRMIRRLAEINLVTGNHAAANKFLGLLDHTVAYRRWAAQARANAAFYREKARMTNSCDTLRTSDNAYVIMTELLRSNPKNLVALDYLLCSDLLLKEISTFKRDYDMYVVQAHAPRTTCRLYQQALMVWLAGTNAKPDEWRRYITLPDELQRFQAYNQQRGSAAFADTYWYWFDTHHNNKP
;
A
#
# COMPACT_ATOMS: atom_id res chain seq x y z
N MET A 1 21.19 -4.89 -58.62
CA MET A 1 21.04 -4.89 -57.14
C MET A 1 19.57 -5.09 -56.82
N ASN A 2 19.13 -6.34 -56.65
CA ASN A 2 17.78 -6.66 -56.17
C ASN A 2 17.90 -7.16 -54.73
N LEU A 3 17.63 -6.26 -53.78
CA LEU A 3 17.42 -6.60 -52.37
C LEU A 3 16.04 -7.25 -52.26
N ALA A 4 15.99 -8.58 -52.39
CA ALA A 4 14.81 -9.36 -52.08
C ALA A 4 14.59 -9.32 -50.56
N LEU A 5 13.68 -8.47 -50.10
CA LEU A 5 13.13 -8.53 -48.75
C LEU A 5 12.41 -9.89 -48.59
N PRO A 6 12.72 -10.69 -47.55
CA PRO A 6 12.05 -11.98 -47.37
C PRO A 6 10.56 -11.74 -47.14
N HIS A 7 9.71 -12.41 -47.92
CA HIS A 7 8.26 -12.43 -47.72
C HIS A 7 7.95 -12.97 -46.30
N LEU A 8 7.76 -12.08 -45.33
CA LEU A 8 7.23 -12.44 -44.02
C LEU A 8 5.78 -12.92 -44.22
N SER A 9 5.58 -14.24 -44.19
CA SER A 9 4.22 -14.78 -44.24
C SER A 9 3.47 -14.46 -42.95
N ILE A 10 2.19 -14.10 -43.07
CA ILE A 10 1.28 -13.72 -41.97
C ILE A 10 1.32 -14.72 -40.80
N MET A 11 1.52 -16.01 -41.10
CA MET A 11 1.65 -17.09 -40.12
C MET A 11 2.83 -16.93 -39.16
N HIS A 12 3.94 -16.31 -39.59
CA HIS A 12 5.10 -16.04 -38.73
C HIS A 12 4.90 -14.80 -37.85
N LEU A 13 4.03 -13.86 -38.26
CA LEU A 13 3.73 -12.64 -37.51
C LEU A 13 2.69 -12.89 -36.40
N LEU A 14 1.77 -13.83 -36.61
CA LEU A 14 0.64 -14.09 -35.73
C LEU A 14 1.04 -14.32 -34.26
N PRO A 15 2.05 -15.13 -33.91
CA PRO A 15 2.41 -15.34 -32.50
C PRO A 15 2.98 -14.09 -31.83
N TYR A 16 3.72 -13.26 -32.58
CA TYR A 16 4.23 -11.98 -32.07
C TYR A 16 3.10 -10.97 -31.87
N LEU A 17 2.10 -10.97 -32.77
CA LEU A 17 0.89 -10.17 -32.61
C LEU A 17 0.13 -10.58 -31.33
N CYS A 18 0.01 -11.89 -31.05
CA CYS A 18 -0.62 -12.37 -29.82
C CYS A 18 0.11 -11.89 -28.56
N VAL A 19 1.46 -11.96 -28.53
CA VAL A 19 2.25 -11.45 -27.41
C VAL A 19 2.10 -9.93 -27.27
N PHE A 20 2.08 -9.20 -28.38
CA PHE A 20 1.88 -7.75 -28.38
C PHE A 20 0.51 -7.35 -27.85
N LEU A 21 -0.56 -8.01 -28.32
CA LEU A 21 -1.92 -7.80 -27.82
C LEU A 21 -2.04 -8.16 -26.33
N TRP A 22 -1.42 -9.26 -25.91
CA TRP A 22 -1.34 -9.62 -24.49
C TRP A 22 -0.63 -8.54 -23.66
N ALA A 23 0.48 -8.00 -24.15
CA ALA A 23 1.23 -6.96 -23.45
C ALA A 23 0.43 -5.65 -23.33
N ILE A 24 -0.29 -5.25 -24.38
CA ILE A 24 -1.21 -4.11 -24.32
C ILE A 24 -2.31 -4.38 -23.30
N ALA A 25 -2.95 -5.55 -23.34
CA ALA A 25 -4.02 -5.89 -22.40
C ALA A 25 -3.52 -5.87 -20.95
N CYS A 26 -2.34 -6.45 -20.68
CA CYS A 26 -1.70 -6.46 -19.37
C CYS A 26 -1.38 -5.03 -18.89
N TYR A 27 -0.71 -4.23 -19.73
CA TYR A 27 -0.38 -2.86 -19.41
C TYR A 27 -1.62 -2.02 -19.13
N VAL A 28 -2.64 -2.07 -20.01
CA VAL A 28 -3.87 -1.31 -19.83
C VAL A 28 -4.57 -1.71 -18.55
N PHE A 29 -4.72 -3.00 -18.28
CA PHE A 29 -5.33 -3.49 -17.04
C PHE A 29 -4.64 -2.93 -15.79
N PHE A 30 -3.33 -3.10 -15.69
CA PHE A 30 -2.56 -2.61 -14.53
C PHE A 30 -2.48 -1.08 -14.47
N GLN A 31 -2.54 -0.39 -15.60
CA GLN A 31 -2.46 1.08 -15.65
C GLN A 31 -3.78 1.78 -15.29
N THR A 32 -4.92 1.21 -15.69
CA THR A 32 -6.23 1.86 -15.52
C THR A 32 -6.99 1.33 -14.33
N THR A 33 -6.87 0.03 -14.07
CA THR A 33 -7.78 -0.69 -13.18
C THR A 33 -7.11 -1.12 -11.88
N TYR A 34 -5.78 -1.22 -11.86
CA TYR A 34 -5.00 -1.72 -10.72
C TYR A 34 -3.73 -0.88 -10.46
N ALA A 35 -3.86 0.44 -10.62
CA ALA A 35 -2.73 1.36 -10.66
C ALA A 35 -2.18 1.71 -9.26
N TYR A 36 -3.05 1.77 -8.25
CA TYR A 36 -2.70 2.19 -6.89
C TYR A 36 -1.98 1.08 -6.11
N HIS A 37 -2.27 -0.18 -6.45
CA HIS A 37 -1.55 -1.36 -5.98
C HIS A 37 -0.02 -1.23 -5.98
N PHE A 38 0.56 -0.74 -7.08
CA PHE A 38 2.01 -0.60 -7.20
C PHE A 38 2.56 0.44 -6.24
N PHE A 39 1.83 1.54 -6.07
CA PHE A 39 2.25 2.58 -5.15
C PHE A 39 2.21 2.11 -3.70
N TYR A 40 1.20 1.32 -3.31
CA TYR A 40 1.19 0.65 -2.01
C TYR A 40 2.42 -0.24 -1.79
N GLN A 41 2.81 -1.04 -2.79
CA GLN A 41 4.03 -1.84 -2.70
C GLN A 41 5.28 -0.97 -2.48
N GLU A 42 5.37 0.16 -3.20
CA GLU A 42 6.49 1.11 -3.09
C GLU A 42 6.59 1.73 -1.69
N GLN A 43 5.46 2.16 -1.12
CA GLN A 43 5.42 2.81 0.18
C GLN A 43 5.91 1.92 1.32
N ASN A 44 5.67 0.60 1.20
CA ASN A 44 6.00 -0.40 2.22
C ASN A 44 7.39 -1.04 2.03
N GLN A 45 8.28 -0.34 1.33
CA GLN A 45 9.70 -0.68 1.23
C GLN A 45 10.56 0.58 1.29
N LEU A 46 11.88 0.41 1.37
CA LEU A 46 12.84 1.51 1.27
C LEU A 46 14.11 0.96 0.62
N PHE A 47 14.53 1.57 -0.50
CA PHE A 47 15.77 1.23 -1.18
C PHE A 47 16.71 2.44 -1.23
N LEU A 48 17.94 2.25 -0.76
CA LEU A 48 18.95 3.31 -0.63
C LEU A 48 20.05 3.10 -1.66
N LEU A 49 20.36 4.14 -2.42
CA LEU A 49 21.51 4.20 -3.32
C LEU A 49 22.79 4.48 -2.52
N SER A 50 23.17 3.52 -1.67
CA SER A 50 24.44 3.52 -0.96
C SER A 50 25.10 2.16 -1.06
N TRP A 51 26.44 2.16 -1.16
CA TRP A 51 27.20 0.92 -1.31
C TRP A 51 26.99 -0.03 -0.12
N THR A 52 26.97 0.51 1.09
CA THR A 52 26.76 -0.26 2.33
C THR A 52 25.41 -0.97 2.30
N TYR A 53 24.35 -0.28 1.88
CA TYR A 53 23.02 -0.86 1.74
C TYR A 53 22.97 -1.93 0.66
N CYS A 54 23.57 -1.70 -0.51
CA CYS A 54 23.60 -2.70 -1.58
C CYS A 54 24.42 -3.95 -1.18
N ALA A 55 25.51 -3.77 -0.44
CA ALA A 55 26.35 -4.88 0.04
C ALA A 55 25.59 -5.79 1.02
N ASP A 56 24.63 -5.27 1.79
CA ASP A 56 23.80 -6.08 2.69
C ASP A 56 22.92 -7.10 1.95
N TYR A 57 22.59 -6.88 0.68
CA TYR A 57 21.84 -7.87 -0.11
C TYR A 57 22.63 -9.17 -0.28
N LEU A 58 23.96 -9.13 -0.36
CA LEU A 58 24.81 -10.33 -0.52
C LEU A 58 24.67 -11.32 0.63
N ARG A 59 24.14 -10.88 1.78
CA ARG A 59 23.86 -11.71 2.95
C ARG A 59 22.48 -12.37 2.90
N ARG A 60 21.70 -12.16 1.84
CA ARG A 60 20.35 -12.72 1.67
C ARG A 60 20.33 -13.74 0.53
N PRO A 61 19.45 -14.75 0.56
CA PRO A 61 19.22 -15.59 -0.61
C PRO A 61 18.62 -14.76 -1.75
N ALA A 62 18.81 -15.20 -3.00
CA ALA A 62 18.30 -14.52 -4.19
C ALA A 62 18.72 -13.04 -4.27
N TRP A 63 19.96 -12.74 -3.86
CA TRP A 63 20.36 -11.36 -3.59
C TRP A 63 20.25 -10.47 -4.82
N LEU A 64 20.59 -10.99 -6.01
CA LEU A 64 20.59 -10.20 -7.25
C LEU A 64 19.16 -9.93 -7.72
N ALA A 65 18.30 -10.95 -7.68
CA ALA A 65 16.87 -10.78 -7.98
C ALA A 65 16.21 -9.77 -7.03
N SER A 66 16.52 -9.87 -5.73
CA SER A 66 16.00 -8.97 -4.71
C SER A 66 16.52 -7.54 -4.90
N LEU A 67 17.81 -7.36 -5.17
CA LEU A 67 18.42 -6.05 -5.39
C LEU A 67 17.80 -5.34 -6.61
N VAL A 68 17.73 -6.04 -7.75
CA VAL A 68 17.18 -5.49 -9.00
C VAL A 68 15.67 -5.25 -8.86
N GLY A 69 14.94 -6.20 -8.26
CA GLY A 69 13.51 -6.08 -8.03
C GLY A 69 13.14 -4.90 -7.13
N ASP A 70 13.84 -4.72 -6.01
CA ASP A 70 13.57 -3.63 -5.07
C ASP A 70 13.97 -2.28 -5.66
N PHE A 71 15.08 -2.21 -6.40
CA PHE A 71 15.48 -1.02 -7.14
C PHE A 71 14.42 -0.58 -8.15
N LEU A 72 13.89 -1.52 -8.94
CA LEU A 72 12.84 -1.23 -9.93
C LEU A 72 11.51 -0.84 -9.27
N THR A 73 11.17 -1.48 -8.15
CA THR A 73 9.94 -1.17 -7.39
C THR A 73 9.94 0.27 -6.88
N GLN A 74 11.10 0.94 -6.68
CA GLN A 74 11.12 2.38 -6.31
C GLN A 74 10.42 3.28 -7.32
N PHE A 75 10.40 2.90 -8.60
CA PHE A 75 9.76 3.69 -9.65
C PHE A 75 8.23 3.54 -9.65
N TYR A 76 7.69 2.60 -8.87
CA TYR A 76 6.24 2.47 -8.68
C TYR A 76 5.63 3.69 -7.99
N TYR A 77 6.47 4.56 -7.41
CA TYR A 77 6.12 5.93 -7.02
C TYR A 77 5.38 6.69 -8.14
N TYR A 78 5.79 6.47 -9.40
CA TYR A 78 5.13 7.06 -10.56
C TYR A 78 4.04 6.11 -11.08
N ARG A 79 2.79 6.58 -11.05
CA ARG A 79 1.60 5.80 -11.42
C ARG A 79 1.66 5.12 -12.80
N TYR A 80 2.41 5.66 -13.76
CA TYR A 80 2.55 5.05 -15.09
C TYR A 80 3.68 4.02 -15.19
N ALA A 81 4.66 4.11 -14.29
CA ALA A 81 5.88 3.31 -14.37
C ALA A 81 5.65 1.89 -13.83
N GLY A 82 4.79 1.71 -12.82
CA GLY A 82 4.52 0.38 -12.24
C GLY A 82 4.03 -0.63 -13.26
N ALA A 83 2.94 -0.32 -13.96
CA ALA A 83 2.38 -1.17 -15.01
C ALA A 83 3.38 -1.42 -16.16
N ALA A 84 4.15 -0.40 -16.55
CA ALA A 84 5.16 -0.52 -17.60
C ALA A 84 6.30 -1.46 -17.22
N ILE A 85 6.85 -1.30 -16.00
CA ILE A 85 7.96 -2.12 -15.49
C ILE A 85 7.52 -3.57 -15.35
N LEU A 86 6.36 -3.84 -14.72
CA LEU A 86 5.86 -5.19 -14.58
C LEU A 86 5.63 -5.85 -15.96
N THR A 87 4.97 -5.14 -16.88
CA THR A 87 4.69 -5.67 -18.23
C THR A 87 6.00 -5.95 -18.98
N ALA A 88 6.99 -5.07 -18.87
CA ALA A 88 8.30 -5.27 -19.48
C ALA A 88 9.04 -6.49 -18.90
N SER A 89 9.03 -6.67 -17.58
CA SER A 89 9.62 -7.86 -16.94
C SER A 89 8.90 -9.15 -17.39
N LEU A 90 7.57 -9.13 -17.48
CA LEU A 90 6.81 -10.29 -17.98
C LEU A 90 7.11 -10.58 -19.47
N LEU A 91 7.33 -9.56 -20.30
CA LEU A 91 7.76 -9.76 -21.68
C LEU A 91 9.16 -10.39 -21.77
N VAL A 92 10.09 -9.99 -20.89
CA VAL A 92 11.42 -10.61 -20.76
C VAL A 92 11.28 -12.07 -20.35
N LEU A 93 10.43 -12.38 -19.37
CA LEU A 93 10.15 -13.75 -18.94
C LEU A 93 9.65 -14.62 -20.10
N GLY A 94 8.68 -14.09 -20.84
CA GLY A 94 8.11 -14.76 -22.01
C GLY A 94 9.14 -15.03 -23.10
N ASP A 95 9.98 -14.03 -23.41
CA ASP A 95 11.03 -14.15 -24.42
C ASP A 95 12.12 -15.16 -24.02
N LEU A 96 12.60 -15.11 -22.78
CA LEU A 96 13.60 -16.04 -22.25
C LEU A 96 13.05 -17.47 -22.18
N THR A 97 11.80 -17.64 -21.77
CA THR A 97 11.12 -18.95 -21.74
C THR A 97 11.01 -19.51 -23.15
N ARG A 98 10.54 -18.69 -24.10
CA ARG A 98 10.43 -19.07 -25.52
C ARG A 98 11.78 -19.50 -26.08
N ARG A 99 12.84 -18.71 -25.88
CA ARG A 99 14.20 -19.03 -26.35
C ARG A 99 14.73 -20.33 -25.73
N SER A 100 14.46 -20.55 -24.44
CA SER A 100 14.82 -21.79 -23.74
C SER A 100 14.12 -23.00 -24.34
N LEU A 101 12.79 -22.94 -24.53
CA LEU A 101 12.00 -24.03 -25.12
C LEU A 101 12.38 -24.33 -26.57
N GLN A 102 12.63 -23.29 -27.37
CA GLN A 102 13.12 -23.47 -28.75
C GLN A 102 14.48 -24.18 -28.77
N ARG A 103 15.34 -23.92 -27.78
CA ARG A 103 16.64 -24.59 -27.67
C ARG A 103 16.54 -26.05 -27.24
N ILE A 104 15.51 -26.40 -26.48
CA ILE A 104 15.17 -27.79 -26.14
C ILE A 104 14.76 -28.59 -27.38
N GLY A 105 14.27 -27.93 -28.43
CA GLY A 105 13.81 -28.55 -29.67
C GLY A 105 12.30 -28.47 -29.88
N LEU A 106 11.56 -27.85 -28.96
CA LEU A 106 10.15 -27.53 -29.11
C LEU A 106 10.02 -26.34 -30.06
N ARG A 107 9.57 -26.57 -31.30
CA ARG A 107 9.32 -25.49 -32.27
C ARG A 107 7.87 -25.00 -32.24
N HIS A 108 6.93 -25.94 -32.13
CA HIS A 108 5.50 -25.64 -32.07
C HIS A 108 5.06 -25.38 -30.62
N GLY A 109 4.16 -24.40 -30.42
CA GLY A 109 3.55 -24.12 -29.10
C GLY A 109 4.40 -23.31 -28.12
N THR A 110 5.66 -22.94 -28.43
CA THR A 110 6.53 -22.20 -27.50
C THR A 110 5.98 -20.84 -27.11
N PHE A 111 5.36 -20.12 -28.04
CA PHE A 111 4.66 -18.86 -27.76
C PHE A 111 3.46 -19.05 -26.84
N ALA A 112 2.70 -20.14 -27.01
CA ALA A 112 1.55 -20.42 -26.14
C ALA A 112 2.01 -20.70 -24.70
N ILE A 113 3.06 -21.51 -24.53
CA ILE A 113 3.64 -21.79 -23.20
C ILE A 113 4.18 -20.49 -22.57
N ALA A 114 4.86 -19.64 -23.36
CA ALA A 114 5.34 -18.34 -22.89
C ALA A 114 4.18 -17.45 -22.41
N ILE A 115 3.11 -17.32 -23.20
CA ILE A 115 1.92 -16.54 -22.82
C ILE A 115 1.27 -17.10 -21.54
N VAL A 116 1.17 -18.42 -21.41
CA VAL A 116 0.65 -19.06 -20.19
C VAL A 116 1.50 -18.70 -18.97
N LEU A 117 2.83 -18.78 -19.08
CA LEU A 117 3.73 -18.45 -17.98
C LEU A 117 3.68 -16.95 -17.63
N MET A 118 3.66 -16.08 -18.63
CA MET A 118 3.49 -14.63 -18.44
C MET A 118 2.17 -14.31 -17.74
N THR A 119 1.09 -14.97 -18.15
CA THR A 119 -0.23 -14.81 -17.53
C THR A 119 -0.21 -15.31 -16.08
N LEU A 120 0.42 -16.44 -15.81
CA LEU A 120 0.55 -16.97 -14.45
C LEU A 120 1.25 -15.98 -13.51
N PHE A 121 2.38 -15.41 -13.94
CA PHE A 121 3.10 -14.42 -13.14
C PHE A 121 2.36 -13.07 -13.05
N ALA A 122 1.60 -12.68 -14.08
CA ALA A 122 0.69 -11.55 -13.99
C ALA A 122 -0.40 -11.77 -12.93
N LEU A 123 -0.96 -12.98 -12.85
CA LEU A 123 -1.97 -13.35 -11.83
C LEU A 123 -1.36 -13.38 -10.42
N PHE A 124 -0.11 -13.82 -10.26
CA PHE A 124 0.60 -13.72 -8.98
C PHE A 124 0.78 -12.26 -8.54
N SER A 125 1.02 -11.36 -9.51
CA SER A 125 1.21 -9.93 -9.27
C SER A 125 -0.08 -9.17 -8.94
N LEU A 126 -1.23 -9.86 -8.89
CA LEU A 126 -2.47 -9.27 -8.36
C LEU A 126 -2.43 -9.17 -6.82
N GLN A 127 -1.63 -9.99 -6.15
CA GLN A 127 -1.51 -9.97 -4.70
C GLN A 127 -0.50 -8.91 -4.24
N HIS A 128 -0.87 -8.07 -3.26
CA HIS A 128 -0.01 -6.95 -2.82
C HIS A 128 1.30 -7.35 -2.14
N SER A 129 1.39 -8.59 -1.67
CA SER A 129 2.63 -9.14 -1.10
C SER A 129 3.57 -9.74 -2.15
N TYR A 130 3.12 -9.89 -3.41
CA TYR A 130 3.95 -10.47 -4.47
C TYR A 130 4.91 -9.43 -5.03
N ARG A 131 6.21 -9.67 -4.82
CA ARG A 131 7.28 -8.74 -5.17
C ARG A 131 7.72 -8.92 -6.62
N LEU A 132 8.04 -7.80 -7.29
CA LEU A 132 8.68 -7.80 -8.61
C LEU A 132 9.98 -8.63 -8.63
N ALA A 133 10.70 -8.67 -7.51
CA ALA A 133 11.89 -9.51 -7.34
C ALA A 133 11.66 -10.98 -7.71
N SER A 134 10.46 -11.53 -7.48
CA SER A 134 10.11 -12.90 -7.85
C SER A 134 9.95 -13.10 -9.36
N VAL A 135 9.51 -12.08 -10.10
CA VAL A 135 9.49 -12.09 -11.58
C VAL A 135 10.93 -12.05 -12.10
N ILE A 136 11.76 -11.15 -11.55
CA ILE A 136 13.19 -11.03 -11.91
C ILE A 136 13.97 -12.31 -11.58
N ALA A 137 13.63 -12.99 -10.49
CA ALA A 137 14.16 -14.31 -10.15
C ALA A 137 13.87 -15.33 -11.26
N ALA A 138 12.62 -15.40 -11.73
CA ALA A 138 12.23 -16.28 -12.83
C ALA A 138 12.96 -15.92 -14.14
N ASP A 139 13.10 -14.63 -14.46
CA ASP A 139 13.88 -14.14 -15.60
C ASP A 139 15.33 -14.64 -15.53
N GLY A 140 15.99 -14.45 -14.38
CA GLY A 140 17.36 -14.89 -14.16
C GLY A 140 17.53 -16.41 -14.26
N GLY A 141 16.58 -17.16 -13.72
CA GLY A 141 16.53 -18.62 -13.84
C GLY A 141 16.42 -19.09 -15.30
N CYS A 142 15.53 -18.49 -16.08
CA CYS A 142 15.41 -18.78 -17.51
C CYS A 142 16.65 -18.35 -18.30
N ALA A 143 17.22 -17.18 -18.01
CA ALA A 143 18.41 -16.67 -18.69
C ALA A 143 19.62 -17.59 -18.47
N LEU A 144 19.87 -18.01 -17.22
CA LEU A 144 20.95 -18.95 -16.91
C LEU A 144 20.68 -20.33 -17.53
N ALA A 145 19.43 -20.82 -17.54
CA ALA A 145 19.10 -22.09 -18.16
C ALA A 145 19.39 -22.06 -19.67
N TRP A 146 18.96 -21.00 -20.35
CA TRP A 146 19.23 -20.78 -21.75
C TRP A 146 20.74 -20.71 -22.04
N LEU A 147 21.50 -19.95 -21.25
CA LEU A 147 22.95 -19.81 -21.40
C LEU A 147 23.67 -21.16 -21.20
N VAL A 148 23.31 -21.91 -20.16
CA VAL A 148 23.86 -23.26 -19.93
C VAL A 148 23.53 -24.18 -21.10
N MET A 149 22.30 -24.17 -21.61
CA MET A 149 21.92 -24.97 -22.79
C MET A 149 22.64 -24.57 -24.08
N LEU A 150 23.16 -23.34 -24.17
CA LEU A 150 24.04 -22.93 -25.27
C LEU A 150 25.45 -23.50 -25.14
N LEU A 151 25.97 -23.59 -23.91
CA LEU A 151 27.33 -24.06 -23.62
C LEU A 151 27.44 -25.59 -23.60
N LEU A 152 26.43 -26.31 -23.11
CA LEU A 152 26.47 -27.76 -22.95
C LEU A 152 26.88 -28.54 -24.23
N PRO A 153 26.40 -28.21 -25.45
CA PRO A 153 26.81 -28.91 -26.66
C PRO A 153 28.28 -28.70 -27.06
N GLN A 154 28.96 -27.69 -26.52
CA GLN A 154 30.36 -27.40 -26.82
C GLN A 154 31.33 -28.27 -26.02
N LEU A 155 30.84 -28.96 -24.98
CA LEU A 155 31.66 -29.79 -24.11
C LEU A 155 31.93 -31.18 -24.73
N PRO A 156 33.15 -31.72 -24.59
CA PRO A 156 33.52 -33.00 -25.18
C PRO A 156 32.68 -34.16 -24.62
N SER A 157 32.35 -35.14 -25.46
CA SER A 157 31.47 -36.26 -25.08
C SER A 157 32.18 -37.44 -24.38
N VAL A 158 33.49 -37.34 -24.15
CA VAL A 158 34.33 -38.39 -23.55
C VAL A 158 34.09 -38.46 -22.02
N ARG A 159 34.53 -39.54 -21.34
CA ARG A 159 34.32 -39.75 -19.89
C ARG A 159 34.73 -38.55 -19.04
N GLY A 160 35.84 -37.89 -19.36
CA GLY A 160 36.27 -36.63 -18.70
C GLY A 160 35.32 -35.44 -18.95
N GLY A 161 34.76 -35.35 -20.15
CA GLY A 161 33.77 -34.32 -20.49
C GLY A 161 32.40 -34.51 -19.81
N ARG A 162 32.05 -35.75 -19.41
CA ARG A 162 30.88 -36.01 -18.55
C ARG A 162 31.05 -35.42 -17.15
N MET A 163 32.23 -35.59 -16.54
CA MET A 163 32.51 -34.96 -15.24
C MET A 163 32.55 -33.43 -15.36
N LEU A 164 33.19 -32.91 -16.41
CA LEU A 164 33.19 -31.47 -16.67
C LEU A 164 31.77 -30.90 -16.82
N THR A 165 30.89 -31.59 -17.54
CA THR A 165 29.48 -31.22 -17.68
C THR A 165 28.76 -31.21 -16.33
N ALA A 166 28.95 -32.24 -15.50
CA ALA A 166 28.36 -32.31 -14.17
C ALA A 166 28.86 -31.19 -13.25
N VAL A 167 30.16 -30.85 -13.31
CA VAL A 167 30.75 -29.74 -12.54
C VAL A 167 30.18 -28.39 -12.99
N VAL A 168 30.07 -28.15 -14.30
CA VAL A 168 29.47 -26.93 -14.85
C VAL A 168 28.00 -26.80 -14.42
N LEU A 169 27.23 -27.89 -14.45
CA LEU A 169 25.83 -27.89 -14.01
C LEU A 169 25.69 -27.66 -12.51
N LEU A 170 26.56 -28.28 -11.69
CA LEU A 170 26.58 -28.07 -10.24
C LEU A 170 26.88 -26.61 -9.92
N PHE A 171 27.90 -26.03 -10.55
CA PHE A 171 28.26 -24.63 -10.35
C PHE A 171 27.14 -23.70 -10.83
N ALA A 172 26.59 -23.93 -12.04
CA ALA A 172 25.53 -23.09 -12.59
C ALA A 172 24.24 -23.16 -11.75
N SER A 173 23.86 -24.35 -11.28
CA SER A 173 22.71 -24.52 -10.37
C SER A 173 22.93 -23.80 -9.04
N THR A 174 24.11 -23.98 -8.42
CA THR A 174 24.47 -23.29 -7.17
C THR A 174 24.42 -21.77 -7.35
N LEU A 175 24.99 -21.27 -8.45
CA LEU A 175 24.99 -19.86 -8.79
C LEU A 175 23.56 -19.34 -9.02
N THR A 176 22.71 -20.10 -9.72
CA THR A 176 21.32 -19.71 -9.99
C THR A 176 20.52 -19.56 -8.70
N PHE A 177 20.63 -20.54 -7.80
CA PHE A 177 19.94 -20.49 -6.51
C PHE A 177 20.46 -19.37 -5.60
N TRP A 178 21.76 -19.07 -5.66
CA TRP A 178 22.35 -17.96 -4.91
C TRP A 178 21.91 -16.59 -5.43
N LEU A 179 21.92 -16.38 -6.75
CA LEU A 179 21.55 -15.11 -7.39
C LEU A 179 20.03 -14.88 -7.46
N PHE A 180 19.26 -15.93 -7.76
CA PHE A 180 17.86 -15.84 -8.16
C PHE A 180 16.90 -16.68 -7.30
N GLY A 181 17.37 -17.43 -6.29
CA GLY A 181 16.50 -18.14 -5.34
C GLY A 181 15.48 -19.07 -6.01
N ASN A 182 14.19 -18.76 -5.85
CA ASN A 182 13.08 -19.54 -6.42
C ASN A 182 13.10 -19.63 -7.97
N GLY A 183 13.78 -18.72 -8.66
CA GLY A 183 14.06 -18.84 -10.10
C GLY A 183 14.86 -20.10 -10.45
N GLY A 184 15.60 -20.63 -9.49
CA GLY A 184 16.29 -21.91 -9.57
C GLY A 184 15.36 -23.09 -9.88
N PHE A 185 14.09 -23.06 -9.44
CA PHE A 185 13.14 -24.13 -9.78
C PHE A 185 12.83 -24.17 -11.28
N LEU A 186 12.64 -22.99 -11.90
CA LEU A 186 12.39 -22.88 -13.34
C LEU A 186 13.64 -23.27 -14.14
N PHE A 187 14.81 -22.89 -13.65
CA PHE A 187 16.10 -23.34 -14.19
C PHE A 187 16.24 -24.86 -14.19
N LEU A 188 15.98 -25.50 -13.04
CA LEU A 188 16.04 -26.96 -12.92
C LEU A 188 15.02 -27.64 -13.83
N LEU A 189 13.78 -27.16 -13.87
CA LEU A 189 12.73 -27.71 -14.71
C LEU A 189 13.14 -27.69 -16.19
N LEU A 190 13.61 -26.54 -16.68
CA LEU A 190 14.06 -26.39 -18.06
C LEU A 190 15.25 -27.30 -18.38
N LEU A 191 16.22 -27.42 -17.47
CA LEU A 191 17.37 -28.32 -17.64
C LEU A 191 16.98 -29.80 -17.63
N ILE A 192 16.06 -30.21 -16.75
CA ILE A 192 15.54 -31.59 -16.72
C ILE A 192 14.89 -31.91 -18.06
N ILE A 193 13.99 -31.05 -18.55
CA ILE A 193 13.34 -31.22 -19.85
C ILE A 193 14.39 -31.30 -20.98
N TYR A 194 15.37 -30.40 -21.00
CA TYR A 194 16.47 -30.41 -21.97
C TYR A 194 17.23 -31.74 -21.96
N SER A 195 17.61 -32.23 -20.77
CA SER A 195 18.38 -33.46 -20.61
C SER A 195 17.62 -34.70 -21.08
N VAL A 196 16.31 -34.77 -20.79
CA VAL A 196 15.43 -35.87 -21.18
C VAL A 196 15.22 -35.89 -22.68
N VAL A 197 14.94 -34.75 -23.30
CA VAL A 197 14.67 -34.63 -24.75
C VAL A 197 15.92 -34.92 -25.58
N ARG A 198 17.08 -34.38 -25.19
CA ARG A 198 18.29 -34.45 -26.03
C ARG A 198 19.19 -35.66 -25.74
N HIS A 199 19.19 -36.16 -24.50
CA HIS A 199 20.17 -37.16 -24.06
C HIS A 199 19.58 -38.20 -23.09
N ARG A 200 18.70 -39.07 -23.61
CA ARG A 200 18.00 -40.14 -22.88
C ARG A 200 18.91 -41.06 -22.02
N GLN A 201 20.18 -41.26 -22.39
CA GLN A 201 21.16 -42.04 -21.59
C GLN A 201 22.13 -41.20 -20.74
N ARG A 202 22.19 -39.86 -20.89
CA ARG A 202 23.11 -38.97 -20.15
C ARG A 202 22.41 -38.19 -19.02
N ALA A 203 21.12 -38.46 -18.80
CA ALA A 203 20.25 -37.69 -17.92
C ALA A 203 20.54 -37.91 -16.43
N SER A 204 20.83 -39.14 -15.98
CA SER A 204 20.90 -39.44 -14.54
C SER A 204 21.96 -38.64 -13.79
N LEU A 205 23.23 -38.65 -14.23
CA LEU A 205 24.31 -37.91 -13.56
C LEU A 205 24.10 -36.38 -13.64
N SER A 206 23.66 -35.89 -14.79
CA SER A 206 23.47 -34.45 -15.04
C SER A 206 22.31 -33.87 -14.23
N VAL A 207 21.21 -34.63 -14.11
CA VAL A 207 20.05 -34.26 -13.29
C VAL A 207 20.41 -34.29 -11.80
N VAL A 208 21.14 -35.32 -11.35
CA VAL A 208 21.62 -35.39 -9.95
C VAL A 208 22.54 -34.22 -9.63
N ALA A 209 23.49 -33.87 -10.51
CA ALA A 209 24.38 -32.74 -10.31
C ALA A 209 23.64 -31.40 -10.25
N ALA A 210 22.64 -31.20 -11.12
CA ALA A 210 21.82 -29.99 -11.11
C ALA A 210 20.93 -29.91 -9.86
N ALA A 211 20.38 -31.03 -9.38
CA ALA A 211 19.51 -31.07 -8.20
C ALA A 211 20.27 -31.01 -6.86
N LEU A 212 21.58 -31.31 -6.84
CA LEU A 212 22.37 -31.36 -5.61
C LEU A 212 22.33 -30.03 -4.79
N PRO A 213 22.45 -28.83 -5.39
CA PRO A 213 22.37 -27.58 -4.62
C PRO A 213 21.03 -27.38 -3.91
N LEU A 214 19.92 -27.85 -4.50
CA LEU A 214 18.60 -27.81 -3.86
C LEU A 214 18.57 -28.69 -2.59
N LEU A 215 19.23 -29.85 -2.62
CA LEU A 215 19.36 -30.74 -1.46
C LEU A 215 20.28 -30.17 -0.37
N LEU A 216 21.26 -29.33 -0.76
CA LEU A 216 22.21 -28.69 0.15
C LEU A 216 21.70 -27.36 0.73
N MET A 217 20.64 -26.76 0.16
CA MET A 217 20.04 -25.51 0.66
C MET A 217 19.71 -25.51 2.17
N PRO A 218 19.19 -26.60 2.78
CA PRO A 218 18.93 -26.61 4.22
C PRO A 218 20.17 -26.35 5.09
N LEU A 219 21.37 -26.67 4.61
CA LEU A 219 22.64 -26.40 5.32
C LEU A 219 22.94 -24.89 5.41
N THR A 220 22.36 -24.09 4.52
CA THR A 220 22.53 -22.63 4.52
C THR A 220 21.67 -21.92 5.56
N LYS A 221 20.79 -22.65 6.27
CA LYS A 221 19.95 -22.12 7.37
C LYS A 221 20.77 -21.34 8.39
N SER A 222 21.90 -21.87 8.83
CA SER A 222 22.76 -21.22 9.82
C SER A 222 23.46 -19.96 9.29
N CYS A 223 23.67 -19.87 7.96
CA CYS A 223 24.27 -18.70 7.33
C CYS A 223 23.28 -17.54 7.19
N TYR A 224 22.04 -17.85 6.79
CA TYR A 224 21.00 -16.85 6.55
C TYR A 224 20.15 -16.54 7.79
N MET A 225 20.20 -17.37 8.84
CA MET A 225 19.31 -17.29 10.00
C MET A 225 17.81 -17.31 9.63
N MET A 226 17.46 -18.01 8.56
CA MET A 226 16.10 -18.10 8.01
C MET A 226 15.60 -19.54 8.02
N ASN A 227 14.28 -19.75 8.04
CA ASN A 227 13.71 -21.09 7.88
C ASN A 227 13.97 -21.60 6.45
N VAL A 228 14.07 -22.92 6.31
CA VAL A 228 14.30 -23.56 4.99
C VAL A 228 13.20 -23.20 3.99
N GLY A 229 11.94 -23.11 4.44
CA GLY A 229 10.83 -22.67 3.60
C GLY A 229 10.99 -21.25 3.08
N ASP A 230 11.49 -20.32 3.90
CA ASP A 230 11.71 -18.92 3.51
C ASP A 230 12.90 -18.80 2.54
N ILE A 231 13.94 -19.60 2.75
CA ILE A 231 15.10 -19.67 1.83
C ILE A 231 14.67 -20.19 0.45
N LEU A 232 13.86 -21.26 0.41
CA LEU A 232 13.37 -21.85 -0.84
C LEU A 232 12.38 -20.95 -1.56
N SER A 233 11.58 -20.20 -0.81
CA SER A 233 10.56 -19.32 -1.38
C SER A 233 11.07 -17.95 -1.79
N ALA A 234 12.23 -17.50 -1.27
CA ALA A 234 12.83 -16.20 -1.58
C ALA A 234 12.99 -15.95 -3.09
N PRO A 235 12.63 -14.77 -3.62
CA PRO A 235 12.11 -13.58 -2.90
C PRO A 235 10.63 -13.66 -2.48
N GLY A 236 9.88 -14.63 -3.02
CA GLY A 236 8.50 -14.96 -2.65
C GLY A 236 7.85 -15.91 -3.65
N LEU A 237 7.18 -16.97 -3.19
CA LEU A 237 6.40 -17.86 -4.06
C LEU A 237 5.06 -17.20 -4.41
N GLY A 238 4.73 -17.21 -5.69
CA GLY A 238 3.45 -16.68 -6.17
C GLY A 238 2.28 -17.57 -5.77
N LYS A 239 1.15 -16.94 -5.45
CA LYS A 239 -0.13 -17.61 -5.21
C LYS A 239 -1.15 -17.07 -6.18
N LEU A 240 -2.01 -17.94 -6.70
CA LEU A 240 -3.14 -17.49 -7.53
C LEU A 240 -4.07 -16.67 -6.65
N ALA A 241 -4.28 -15.41 -7.03
CA ALA A 241 -5.15 -14.49 -6.34
C ALA A 241 -6.14 -13.88 -7.33
N ALA A 242 -7.36 -13.64 -6.87
CA ALA A 242 -8.27 -12.74 -7.56
C ALA A 242 -7.85 -11.28 -7.29
N PRO A 243 -8.18 -10.32 -8.17
CA PRO A 243 -7.87 -8.92 -7.92
C PRO A 243 -8.49 -8.42 -6.60
N GLU A 244 -7.73 -7.69 -5.80
CA GLU A 244 -8.14 -7.19 -4.49
C GLU A 244 -8.94 -5.88 -4.62
N TRP A 245 -10.12 -5.94 -5.25
CA TRP A 245 -10.91 -4.77 -5.64
C TRP A 245 -11.21 -3.79 -4.50
N THR A 246 -11.54 -4.30 -3.31
CA THR A 246 -11.83 -3.47 -2.14
C THR A 246 -10.59 -2.71 -1.68
N LEU A 247 -9.42 -3.36 -1.69
CA LEU A 247 -8.16 -2.72 -1.31
C LEU A 247 -7.72 -1.70 -2.35
N GLU A 248 -7.89 -1.99 -3.64
CA GLU A 248 -7.59 -1.02 -4.71
C GLU A 248 -8.41 0.26 -4.57
N LYS A 249 -9.69 0.16 -4.14
CA LYS A 249 -10.52 1.34 -3.84
C LYS A 249 -10.02 2.11 -2.61
N ASP A 250 -9.58 1.40 -1.57
CA ASP A 250 -9.00 2.02 -0.37
C ASP A 250 -7.69 2.75 -0.70
N TRP A 251 -6.78 2.10 -1.43
CA TRP A 251 -5.52 2.70 -1.89
C TRP A 251 -5.75 3.87 -2.83
N ALA A 252 -6.78 3.83 -3.68
CA ALA A 252 -7.13 4.97 -4.51
C ALA A 252 -7.41 6.25 -3.69
N ALA A 253 -8.21 6.13 -2.62
CA ALA A 253 -8.52 7.26 -1.75
C ALA A 253 -7.29 7.67 -0.91
N ASP A 254 -6.53 6.71 -0.40
CA ASP A 254 -5.30 6.92 0.37
C ASP A 254 -4.26 7.70 -0.45
N ASP A 255 -3.97 7.23 -1.66
CA ASP A 255 -2.91 7.78 -2.49
C ASP A 255 -3.24 9.19 -2.98
N GLU A 256 -4.49 9.41 -3.43
CA GLU A 256 -4.92 10.75 -3.82
C GLU A 256 -4.90 11.70 -2.62
N TYR A 257 -5.20 11.24 -1.40
CA TYR A 257 -5.01 12.03 -0.18
C TYR A 257 -3.52 12.33 0.08
N TYR A 258 -2.66 11.31 0.02
CA TYR A 258 -1.22 11.40 0.23
C TYR A 258 -0.53 12.42 -0.71
N PHE A 259 -0.94 12.44 -1.98
CA PHE A 259 -0.44 13.39 -2.97
C PHE A 259 -1.08 14.79 -2.90
N GLY A 260 -2.06 15.01 -2.02
CA GLY A 260 -2.73 16.29 -1.85
C GLY A 260 -3.85 16.56 -2.86
N ASN A 261 -4.31 15.53 -3.59
CA ASN A 261 -5.40 15.63 -4.58
C ASN A 261 -6.78 15.53 -3.90
N TRP A 262 -7.03 16.36 -2.90
CA TRP A 262 -8.21 16.29 -2.01
C TRP A 262 -9.55 16.29 -2.76
N ARG A 263 -9.65 17.05 -3.86
CA ARG A 263 -10.85 17.11 -4.70
C ARG A 263 -11.16 15.76 -5.36
N ARG A 264 -10.14 15.01 -5.76
CA ARG A 264 -10.34 13.67 -6.36
C ARG A 264 -10.83 12.67 -5.32
N VAL A 265 -10.34 12.77 -4.09
CA VAL A 265 -10.84 11.95 -2.96
C VAL A 265 -12.33 12.21 -2.77
N THR A 266 -12.76 13.48 -2.69
CA THR A 266 -14.19 13.78 -2.54
C THR A 266 -14.99 13.29 -3.75
N ASP A 267 -14.55 13.60 -4.97
CA ASP A 267 -15.30 13.25 -6.18
C ASP A 267 -15.42 11.72 -6.37
N MET A 268 -14.40 10.94 -6.00
CA MET A 268 -14.46 9.47 -6.14
C MET A 268 -15.43 8.84 -5.14
N VAL A 269 -15.41 9.30 -3.88
CA VAL A 269 -16.23 8.71 -2.81
C VAL A 269 -17.69 9.11 -2.99
N GLU A 270 -17.96 10.34 -3.42
CA GLU A 270 -19.31 10.83 -3.66
C GLU A 270 -20.02 10.17 -4.86
N ARG A 271 -19.25 9.62 -5.80
CA ARG A 271 -19.78 8.86 -6.96
C ARG A 271 -19.96 7.38 -6.69
N GLU A 272 -19.31 6.86 -5.65
CA GLU A 272 -19.38 5.46 -5.28
C GLU A 272 -20.72 5.15 -4.61
N LYS A 273 -21.38 4.06 -5.01
CA LYS A 273 -22.67 3.69 -4.45
C LYS A 273 -22.53 3.18 -3.02
N ASN A 274 -21.51 2.35 -2.80
CA ASN A 274 -21.20 1.73 -1.52
C ASN A 274 -19.72 1.95 -1.21
N PRO A 275 -19.34 3.13 -0.70
CA PRO A 275 -17.95 3.42 -0.38
C PRO A 275 -17.46 2.52 0.76
N THR A 276 -16.19 2.14 0.69
CA THR A 276 -15.53 1.35 1.73
C THR A 276 -15.21 2.19 2.96
N GLU A 277 -14.91 1.55 4.09
CA GLU A 277 -14.48 2.28 5.30
C GLU A 277 -13.20 3.10 5.06
N GLY A 278 -12.25 2.58 4.28
CA GLY A 278 -11.04 3.33 3.93
C GLY A 278 -11.32 4.56 3.08
N GLN A 279 -12.24 4.46 2.12
CA GLN A 279 -12.69 5.61 1.34
C GLN A 279 -13.38 6.66 2.22
N LEU A 280 -14.30 6.23 3.10
CA LEU A 280 -15.00 7.12 4.02
C LEU A 280 -14.04 7.80 5.00
N PHE A 281 -13.03 7.07 5.50
CA PHE A 281 -11.99 7.62 6.35
C PHE A 281 -11.31 8.84 5.72
N PHE A 282 -10.75 8.69 4.51
CA PHE A 282 -10.06 9.78 3.83
C PHE A 282 -11.02 10.88 3.35
N TYR A 283 -12.25 10.53 2.97
CA TYR A 283 -13.29 11.52 2.66
C TYR A 283 -13.59 12.44 3.85
N ASN A 284 -13.83 11.85 5.03
CA ASN A 284 -14.09 12.60 6.25
C ASN A 284 -12.88 13.45 6.65
N LEU A 285 -11.67 12.90 6.53
CA LEU A 285 -10.43 13.62 6.83
C LEU A 285 -10.26 14.86 5.96
N VAL A 286 -10.53 14.75 4.66
CA VAL A 286 -10.52 15.88 3.72
C VAL A 286 -11.60 16.90 4.08
N LYS A 287 -12.84 16.46 4.34
CA LYS A 287 -13.95 17.37 4.69
C LYS A 287 -13.70 18.09 6.02
N ALA A 288 -13.05 17.44 6.97
CA ALA A 288 -12.64 18.05 8.23
C ALA A 288 -11.57 19.13 8.02
N GLN A 289 -10.55 18.87 7.20
CA GLN A 289 -9.54 19.87 6.84
C GLN A 289 -10.13 21.07 6.07
N GLN A 290 -11.26 20.87 5.38
CA GLN A 290 -12.04 21.92 4.72
C GLN A 290 -13.06 22.61 5.65
N GLY A 291 -13.20 22.15 6.91
CA GLY A 291 -14.14 22.68 7.89
C GLY A 291 -15.61 22.32 7.64
N ALA A 292 -15.87 21.27 6.86
CA ALA A 292 -17.19 20.83 6.40
C ALA A 292 -17.56 19.40 6.87
N LEU A 293 -16.82 18.82 7.83
CA LEU A 293 -17.10 17.48 8.38
C LEU A 293 -18.54 17.36 8.94
N PRO A 294 -19.07 18.32 9.71
CA PRO A 294 -20.42 18.20 10.27
C PRO A 294 -21.50 18.12 9.19
N ASP A 295 -21.29 18.79 8.05
CA ASP A 295 -22.28 18.84 6.96
C ASP A 295 -22.39 17.51 6.22
N VAL A 296 -21.36 16.66 6.30
CA VAL A 296 -21.29 15.39 5.57
C VAL A 296 -21.41 14.17 6.46
N LEU A 297 -21.49 14.35 7.80
CA LEU A 297 -21.44 13.25 8.76
C LEU A 297 -22.52 12.18 8.51
N LEU A 298 -23.73 12.61 8.16
CA LEU A 298 -24.89 11.75 7.94
C LEU A 298 -25.12 11.38 6.48
N ARG A 299 -24.23 11.80 5.57
CA ARG A 299 -24.38 11.52 4.13
C ARG A 299 -24.37 10.03 3.82
N PHE A 300 -23.61 9.27 4.60
CA PHE A 300 -23.47 7.83 4.45
C PHE A 300 -24.01 7.13 5.71
N PRO A 301 -24.85 6.09 5.58
CA PRO A 301 -25.47 5.43 6.73
C PRO A 301 -24.44 4.74 7.64
N ASN A 302 -23.39 4.15 7.05
CA ASN A 302 -22.30 3.48 7.76
C ASN A 302 -21.03 4.34 7.70
N ASN A 303 -21.09 5.56 8.22
CA ASN A 303 -19.94 6.46 8.18
C ASN A 303 -18.81 6.00 9.10
N TYR A 304 -17.55 6.23 8.71
CA TYR A 304 -16.37 5.80 9.45
C TYR A 304 -15.33 6.93 9.57
N LEU A 305 -15.10 7.40 10.79
CA LEU A 305 -14.13 8.46 11.11
C LEU A 305 -12.75 7.92 11.49
N GLY A 306 -12.64 6.63 11.82
CA GLY A 306 -11.41 6.03 12.37
C GLY A 306 -11.11 6.35 13.84
N THR A 307 -11.94 7.15 14.52
CA THR A 307 -11.75 7.56 15.92
C THR A 307 -11.99 6.46 16.95
N PHE A 308 -12.53 5.31 16.54
CA PHE A 308 -12.89 4.21 17.44
C PHE A 308 -11.88 3.06 17.41
N GLU A 309 -10.84 3.17 16.58
CA GLU A 309 -9.80 2.15 16.44
C GLU A 309 -8.85 2.16 17.65
N LYS A 310 -8.51 0.96 18.12
CA LYS A 310 -7.46 0.77 19.12
C LYS A 310 -6.25 0.13 18.47
N ILE A 311 -5.11 0.80 18.55
CA ILE A 311 -3.87 0.30 17.96
C ILE A 311 -3.24 -0.72 18.92
N GLY A 312 -3.21 -1.98 18.49
CA GLY A 312 -2.60 -3.10 19.22
C GLY A 312 -1.66 -3.91 18.34
N ALA A 313 -1.14 -5.02 18.89
CA ALA A 313 -0.20 -5.89 18.19
C ALA A 313 -0.80 -6.61 16.97
N ALA A 314 -2.12 -6.81 16.95
CA ALA A 314 -2.85 -7.48 15.86
C ALA A 314 -3.45 -6.51 14.83
N THR A 315 -3.25 -5.19 14.99
CA THR A 315 -3.84 -4.20 14.09
C THR A 315 -3.19 -4.28 12.70
N PRO A 316 -3.97 -4.45 11.62
CA PRO A 316 -3.44 -4.47 10.25
C PRO A 316 -2.66 -3.20 9.89
N LEU A 317 -1.60 -3.35 9.09
CA LEU A 317 -0.74 -2.25 8.65
C LEU A 317 -1.53 -1.10 7.99
N LEU A 318 -2.55 -1.42 7.21
CA LEU A 318 -3.41 -0.43 6.57
C LEU A 318 -4.12 0.48 7.59
N ILE A 319 -4.60 -0.09 8.71
CA ILE A 319 -5.24 0.69 9.77
C ILE A 319 -4.20 1.56 10.48
N ILE A 320 -3.00 1.03 10.75
CA ILE A 320 -1.93 1.81 11.38
C ILE A 320 -1.52 3.00 10.50
N ASN A 321 -1.43 2.81 9.18
CA ASN A 321 -1.16 3.89 8.23
C ASN A 321 -2.26 4.96 8.25
N ARG A 322 -3.54 4.56 8.24
CA ARG A 322 -4.67 5.51 8.37
C ARG A 322 -4.62 6.27 9.68
N MET A 323 -4.36 5.59 10.80
CA MET A 323 -4.25 6.23 12.11
C MET A 323 -3.12 7.25 12.15
N ASN A 324 -1.99 6.97 11.51
CA ASN A 324 -0.92 7.95 11.35
C ASN A 324 -1.41 9.24 10.69
N ASP A 325 -2.19 9.14 9.61
CA ASP A 325 -2.74 10.30 8.91
C ASP A 325 -3.82 11.03 9.72
N LEU A 326 -4.65 10.31 10.47
CA LEU A 326 -5.62 10.89 11.40
C LEU A 326 -4.92 11.77 12.43
N TYR A 327 -3.97 11.20 13.17
CA TYR A 327 -3.27 11.93 14.23
C TYR A 327 -2.43 13.08 13.68
N TRP A 328 -1.81 12.88 12.51
CA TRP A 328 -1.15 13.96 11.80
C TRP A 328 -2.14 15.10 11.50
N ALA A 329 -3.32 14.81 10.95
CA ALA A 329 -4.31 15.83 10.63
C ALA A 329 -4.81 16.56 11.89
N LEU A 330 -5.16 15.81 12.94
CA LEU A 330 -5.62 16.33 14.24
C LEU A 330 -4.57 17.22 14.91
N GLY A 331 -3.27 16.99 14.67
CA GLY A 331 -2.18 17.73 15.31
C GLY A 331 -1.51 16.98 16.45
N ASP A 332 -1.81 15.69 16.63
CA ASP A 332 -1.15 14.85 17.62
C ASP A 332 0.14 14.24 17.06
N MET A 333 1.25 14.94 17.23
CA MET A 333 2.55 14.47 16.72
C MET A 333 3.04 13.21 17.45
N THR A 334 2.70 13.04 18.72
CA THR A 334 3.13 11.88 19.52
C THR A 334 2.47 10.59 19.05
N PHE A 335 1.15 10.60 18.86
CA PHE A 335 0.44 9.43 18.33
C PHE A 335 0.73 9.20 16.84
N ALA A 336 0.93 10.27 16.06
CA ALA A 336 1.41 10.13 14.69
C ALA A 336 2.79 9.44 14.68
N GLU A 337 3.72 9.84 15.55
CA GLU A 337 5.06 9.24 15.66
C GLU A 337 4.99 7.78 16.09
N ARG A 338 4.21 7.47 17.13
CA ARG A 338 3.98 6.09 17.56
C ARG A 338 3.45 5.22 16.44
N ALA A 339 2.41 5.67 15.73
CA ALA A 339 1.83 4.94 14.60
C ALA A 339 2.86 4.75 13.48
N ALA A 340 3.68 5.77 13.19
CA ALA A 340 4.72 5.68 12.18
C ALA A 340 5.82 4.68 12.54
N MET A 341 6.29 4.69 13.80
CA MET A 341 7.26 3.71 14.29
C MET A 341 6.71 2.28 14.26
N GLN A 342 5.44 2.11 14.64
CA GLN A 342 4.79 0.80 14.61
C GLN A 342 4.59 0.28 13.18
N ALA A 343 4.14 1.14 12.25
CA ALA A 343 4.03 0.78 10.85
C ALA A 343 5.40 0.44 10.24
N LEU A 344 6.46 1.16 10.61
CA LEU A 344 7.83 0.82 10.20
C LEU A 344 8.23 -0.58 10.70
N ALA A 345 7.93 -0.92 11.96
CA ALA A 345 8.26 -2.22 12.56
C ALA A 345 7.43 -3.39 12.01
N PHE A 346 6.21 -3.14 11.51
CA PHE A 346 5.34 -4.16 10.94
C PHE A 346 5.43 -4.28 9.40
N SER A 347 6.16 -3.37 8.76
CA SER A 347 6.41 -3.43 7.32
C SER A 347 7.43 -4.51 6.97
N PRO A 348 7.39 -5.08 5.76
CA PRO A 348 8.40 -6.03 5.29
C PRO A 348 9.82 -5.49 5.49
N ASP A 349 10.73 -6.34 5.99
CA ASP A 349 12.11 -5.97 6.32
C ASP A 349 12.28 -4.77 7.28
N ASN A 350 11.23 -4.38 8.00
CA ASN A 350 11.16 -3.18 8.84
C ASN A 350 11.45 -1.88 8.07
N ARG A 351 11.04 -1.83 6.78
CA ARG A 351 11.33 -0.73 5.86
C ARG A 351 10.04 -0.15 5.31
N ASN A 352 9.86 1.15 5.46
CA ASN A 352 8.67 1.84 4.97
C ASN A 352 9.00 3.31 4.67
N VAL A 353 9.12 3.65 3.39
CA VAL A 353 9.50 5.01 2.97
C VAL A 353 8.45 6.06 3.34
N ARG A 354 7.17 5.69 3.34
CA ARG A 354 6.07 6.57 3.77
C ARG A 354 6.22 6.96 5.24
N MET A 355 6.55 6.00 6.11
CA MET A 355 6.73 6.26 7.53
C MET A 355 8.04 7.02 7.81
N ILE A 356 9.13 6.75 7.09
CA ILE A 356 10.37 7.55 7.20
C ILE A 356 10.11 9.02 6.82
N ARG A 357 9.35 9.25 5.75
CA ARG A 357 8.88 10.59 5.35
C ARG A 357 8.08 11.25 6.48
N ARG A 358 7.11 10.54 7.05
CA ARG A 358 6.28 11.06 8.14
C ARG A 358 7.09 11.37 9.39
N LEU A 359 8.04 10.51 9.78
CA LEU A 359 8.93 10.75 10.92
C LEU A 359 9.79 11.99 10.70
N ALA A 360 10.25 12.25 9.47
CA ALA A 360 10.92 13.50 9.13
C ALA A 360 9.99 14.69 9.34
N GLU A 361 8.76 14.64 8.81
CA GLU A 361 7.76 15.71 8.95
C GLU A 361 7.43 15.99 10.43
N ILE A 362 7.21 14.95 11.24
CA ILE A 362 6.94 15.08 12.67
C ILE A 362 8.09 15.77 13.39
N ASN A 363 9.34 15.34 13.14
CA ASN A 363 10.51 15.94 13.78
C ASN A 363 10.75 17.39 13.31
N LEU A 364 10.32 17.77 12.10
CA LEU A 364 10.31 19.16 11.66
C LEU A 364 9.25 19.99 12.39
N VAL A 365 8.06 19.42 12.65
CA VAL A 365 6.99 20.08 13.41
C VAL A 365 7.37 20.26 14.88
N THR A 366 7.98 19.25 15.51
CA THR A 366 8.40 19.33 16.92
C THR A 366 9.68 20.15 17.15
N GLY A 367 10.35 20.59 16.08
CA GLY A 367 11.59 21.37 16.15
C GLY A 367 12.86 20.53 16.38
N ASN A 368 12.78 19.20 16.39
CA ASN A 368 13.93 18.31 16.48
C ASN A 368 14.63 18.14 15.12
N HIS A 369 15.29 19.21 14.67
CA HIS A 369 15.95 19.25 13.36
C HIS A 369 17.05 18.19 13.20
N ALA A 370 17.72 17.78 14.29
CA ALA A 370 18.75 16.75 14.24
C ALA A 370 18.16 15.38 13.87
N ALA A 371 17.06 14.99 14.52
CA ALA A 371 16.36 13.75 14.17
C ALA A 371 15.71 13.84 12.78
N ALA A 372 15.09 14.97 12.43
CA ALA A 372 14.53 15.19 11.10
C ALA A 372 15.59 14.98 10.00
N ASN A 373 16.79 15.54 10.18
CA ASN A 373 17.87 15.41 9.20
C ASN A 373 18.40 13.97 9.07
N LYS A 374 18.28 13.11 10.08
CA LYS A 374 18.59 11.68 9.94
C LYS A 374 17.64 11.01 8.96
N PHE A 375 16.33 11.21 9.12
CA PHE A 375 15.32 10.65 8.22
C PHE A 375 15.41 11.25 6.81
N LEU A 376 15.57 12.57 6.70
CA LEU A 376 15.76 13.23 5.41
C LEU A 376 17.03 12.77 4.71
N GLY A 377 18.11 12.53 5.45
CA GLY A 377 19.36 11.97 4.92
C GLY A 377 19.18 10.59 4.31
N LEU A 378 18.35 9.72 4.91
CA LEU A 378 17.97 8.44 4.29
C LEU A 378 17.24 8.66 2.96
N LEU A 379 16.31 9.61 2.92
CA LEU A 379 15.51 9.92 1.73
C LEU A 379 16.34 10.56 0.61
N ASP A 380 17.42 11.28 0.93
CA ASP A 380 18.36 11.85 -0.06
C ASP A 380 19.03 10.75 -0.91
N HIS A 381 19.20 9.55 -0.35
CA HIS A 381 19.72 8.38 -1.06
C HIS A 381 18.66 7.60 -1.84
N THR A 382 17.46 8.16 -2.03
CA THR A 382 16.40 7.52 -2.84
C THR A 382 16.16 8.30 -4.13
N VAL A 383 15.85 7.61 -5.23
CA VAL A 383 15.57 8.30 -6.51
C VAL A 383 14.26 9.09 -6.45
N ALA A 384 13.22 8.49 -5.87
CA ALA A 384 11.88 9.06 -5.81
C ALA A 384 11.75 10.20 -4.79
N TYR A 385 12.36 10.09 -3.60
CA TYR A 385 12.10 11.03 -2.50
C TYR A 385 13.17 12.09 -2.28
N ARG A 386 14.35 12.03 -2.92
CA ARG A 386 15.40 13.06 -2.77
C ARG A 386 14.90 14.48 -3.04
N ARG A 387 14.03 14.66 -4.03
CA ARG A 387 13.44 15.96 -4.36
C ARG A 387 12.48 16.44 -3.28
N TRP A 388 11.64 15.52 -2.79
CA TRP A 388 10.74 15.80 -1.69
C TRP A 388 11.52 16.17 -0.41
N ALA A 389 12.62 15.47 -0.10
CA ALA A 389 13.45 15.75 1.08
C ALA A 389 14.07 17.15 1.03
N ALA A 390 14.55 17.58 -0.15
CA ALA A 390 15.03 18.95 -0.37
C ALA A 390 13.91 20.00 -0.17
N GLN A 391 12.70 19.73 -0.70
CA GLN A 391 11.54 20.62 -0.51
C GLN A 391 11.10 20.71 0.95
N ALA A 392 11.10 19.59 1.68
CA ALA A 392 10.77 19.55 3.10
C ALA A 392 11.73 20.43 3.93
N ARG A 393 13.04 20.37 3.65
CA ARG A 393 14.02 21.28 4.29
C ARG A 393 13.75 22.75 4.01
N ALA A 394 13.32 23.08 2.79
CA ALA A 394 13.02 24.45 2.41
C ALA A 394 11.68 24.97 2.98
N ASN A 395 10.71 24.08 3.27
CA ASN A 395 9.36 24.46 3.66
C ASN A 395 9.17 24.66 5.18
N ALA A 396 10.10 25.37 5.83
CA ALA A 396 10.05 25.61 7.28
C ALA A 396 8.80 26.41 7.73
N ALA A 397 8.19 27.20 6.84
CA ALA A 397 6.98 27.96 7.16
C ALA A 397 5.77 27.04 7.40
N PHE A 398 5.58 26.03 6.55
CA PHE A 398 4.48 25.06 6.69
C PHE A 398 4.57 24.30 8.02
N TYR A 399 5.75 23.77 8.35
CA TYR A 399 5.92 23.01 9.60
C TYR A 399 5.77 23.88 10.85
N ARG A 400 6.18 25.16 10.80
CA ARG A 400 5.93 26.12 11.89
C ARG A 400 4.44 26.40 12.09
N GLU A 401 3.66 26.51 11.01
CA GLU A 401 2.20 26.66 11.14
C GLU A 401 1.57 25.40 11.73
N LYS A 402 1.99 24.22 11.26
CA LYS A 402 1.52 22.95 11.80
C LYS A 402 1.86 22.79 13.30
N ALA A 403 3.03 23.25 13.73
CA ALA A 403 3.47 23.21 15.13
C ALA A 403 2.58 24.05 16.05
N ARG A 404 1.90 25.08 15.55
CA ARG A 404 0.93 25.86 16.35
C ARG A 404 -0.30 25.02 16.72
N MET A 405 -0.59 23.97 15.95
CA MET A 405 -1.77 23.12 16.10
C MET A 405 -1.52 21.88 16.96
N THR A 406 -0.31 21.71 17.51
CA THR A 406 0.05 20.55 18.32
C THR A 406 -0.25 20.76 19.80
N ASN A 407 -0.28 19.65 20.55
CA ASN A 407 -0.34 19.70 22.01
C ASN A 407 0.91 20.43 22.56
N SER A 408 0.69 21.41 23.43
CA SER A 408 1.75 22.21 24.08
C SER A 408 1.89 21.90 25.57
N CYS A 409 1.02 21.05 26.11
CA CYS A 409 0.99 20.68 27.51
C CYS A 409 1.77 19.38 27.71
N ASP A 410 2.50 19.29 28.83
CA ASP A 410 3.09 18.02 29.24
C ASP A 410 1.97 17.07 29.71
N THR A 411 1.89 15.90 29.09
CA THR A 411 0.85 14.90 29.39
C THR A 411 1.48 13.52 29.45
N LEU A 412 1.40 12.87 30.61
CA LEU A 412 1.66 11.43 30.75
C LEU A 412 0.46 10.66 30.22
N ARG A 413 0.55 10.21 28.96
CA ARG A 413 -0.56 9.53 28.30
C ARG A 413 -0.57 8.04 28.60
N THR A 414 -1.69 7.58 29.12
CA THR A 414 -1.94 6.19 29.52
C THR A 414 -3.02 5.50 28.68
N SER A 415 -3.67 6.23 27.77
CA SER A 415 -4.82 5.75 27.01
C SER A 415 -4.72 6.11 25.53
N ASP A 416 -5.19 5.18 24.69
CA ASP A 416 -5.35 5.36 23.24
C ASP A 416 -6.76 5.86 22.88
N ASN A 417 -7.51 6.34 23.88
CA ASN A 417 -8.86 6.84 23.66
C ASN A 417 -8.82 8.16 22.88
N ALA A 418 -9.32 8.15 21.65
CA ALA A 418 -9.38 9.33 20.79
C ALA A 418 -10.09 10.52 21.45
N TYR A 419 -11.09 10.28 22.30
CA TYR A 419 -11.75 11.31 23.09
C TYR A 419 -10.75 12.09 23.97
N VAL A 420 -9.90 11.37 24.70
CA VAL A 420 -8.90 11.97 25.60
C VAL A 420 -7.87 12.73 24.78
N ILE A 421 -7.42 12.16 23.66
CA ILE A 421 -6.46 12.79 22.76
C ILE A 421 -7.00 14.13 22.22
N MET A 422 -8.23 14.15 21.70
CA MET A 422 -8.81 15.35 21.13
C MET A 422 -9.11 16.42 22.18
N THR A 423 -9.56 16.04 23.36
CA THR A 423 -9.79 17.00 24.46
C THR A 423 -8.49 17.61 24.97
N GLU A 424 -7.39 16.85 25.06
CA GLU A 424 -6.07 17.39 25.35
C GLU A 424 -5.60 18.39 24.29
N LEU A 425 -5.73 18.03 23.01
CA LEU A 425 -5.39 18.93 21.90
C LEU A 425 -6.17 20.25 21.95
N LEU A 426 -7.47 20.19 22.25
CA LEU A 426 -8.32 21.38 22.33
C LEU A 426 -8.04 22.23 23.57
N ARG A 427 -7.57 21.65 24.67
CA ARG A 427 -7.11 22.43 25.83
C ARG A 427 -5.86 23.24 25.51
N SER A 428 -4.92 22.66 24.75
CA SER A 428 -3.72 23.36 24.30
C SER A 428 -4.01 24.35 23.17
N ASN A 429 -4.86 23.96 22.23
CA ASN A 429 -5.25 24.79 21.09
C ASN A 429 -6.76 24.73 20.82
N PRO A 430 -7.53 25.64 21.43
CA PRO A 430 -8.96 25.75 21.21
C PRO A 430 -9.37 26.15 19.79
N LYS A 431 -8.44 26.68 18.99
CA LYS A 431 -8.70 27.09 17.59
C LYS A 431 -8.58 25.93 16.60
N ASN A 432 -8.23 24.73 17.07
CA ASN A 432 -8.13 23.54 16.24
C ASN A 432 -9.51 23.00 15.85
N LEU A 433 -10.08 23.58 14.78
CA LEU A 433 -11.41 23.20 14.29
C LEU A 433 -11.47 21.74 13.80
N VAL A 434 -10.37 21.18 13.33
CA VAL A 434 -10.34 19.77 12.88
C VAL A 434 -10.53 18.84 14.08
N ALA A 435 -9.77 19.06 15.17
CA ALA A 435 -9.93 18.27 16.39
C ALA A 435 -11.29 18.48 17.05
N LEU A 436 -11.82 19.71 17.01
CA LEU A 436 -13.16 20.04 17.52
C LEU A 436 -14.25 19.31 16.75
N ASP A 437 -14.22 19.40 15.42
CA ASP A 437 -15.24 18.79 14.58
C ASP A 437 -15.20 17.26 14.72
N TYR A 438 -14.00 16.66 14.77
CA TYR A 438 -13.86 15.22 15.03
C TYR A 438 -14.38 14.81 16.40
N LEU A 439 -14.07 15.55 17.48
CA LEU A 439 -14.57 15.26 18.83
C LEU A 439 -16.10 15.23 18.85
N LEU A 440 -16.73 16.31 18.40
CA LEU A 440 -18.18 16.44 18.41
C LEU A 440 -18.85 15.44 17.47
N CYS A 441 -18.31 15.24 16.26
CA CYS A 441 -18.88 14.28 15.32
C CYS A 441 -18.74 12.83 15.82
N SER A 442 -17.66 12.46 16.50
CA SER A 442 -17.51 11.14 17.12
C SER A 442 -18.55 10.90 18.21
N ASP A 443 -18.81 11.89 19.08
CA ASP A 443 -19.86 11.79 20.10
C ASP A 443 -21.24 11.60 19.46
N LEU A 444 -21.53 12.35 18.39
CA LEU A 444 -22.79 12.26 17.67
C LEU A 444 -22.99 10.91 16.98
N LEU A 445 -21.94 10.31 16.42
CA LEU A 445 -22.00 8.97 15.84
C LEU A 445 -22.21 7.89 16.92
N LEU A 446 -21.72 8.10 18.14
CA LEU A 446 -21.97 7.19 19.26
C LEU A 446 -23.33 7.41 19.92
N LYS A 447 -24.06 8.47 19.55
CA LYS A 447 -25.31 8.93 20.19
C LYS A 447 -25.13 9.37 21.64
N GLU A 448 -23.92 9.77 22.01
CA GLU A 448 -23.57 10.23 23.35
C GLU A 448 -23.88 11.73 23.50
N ILE A 449 -25.18 12.08 23.46
CA ILE A 449 -25.65 13.47 23.44
C ILE A 449 -25.22 14.26 24.68
N SER A 450 -25.15 13.62 25.84
CA SER A 450 -24.68 14.25 27.09
C SER A 450 -23.20 14.65 27.01
N THR A 451 -22.37 13.79 26.43
CA THR A 451 -20.95 14.05 26.18
C THR A 451 -20.78 15.16 25.16
N PHE A 452 -21.50 15.08 24.03
CA PHE A 452 -21.53 16.12 23.02
C PHE A 452 -21.90 17.48 23.61
N LYS A 453 -22.94 17.56 24.45
CA LYS A 453 -23.39 18.82 25.06
C LYS A 453 -22.31 19.44 25.93
N ARG A 454 -21.68 18.64 26.80
CA ARG A 454 -20.58 19.08 27.68
C ARG A 454 -19.45 19.68 26.86
N ASP A 455 -19.05 18.97 25.81
CA ASP A 455 -17.88 19.33 25.01
C ASP A 455 -18.18 20.51 24.08
N TYR A 456 -19.41 20.61 23.58
CA TYR A 456 -19.90 21.79 22.87
C TYR A 456 -19.88 23.04 23.76
N ASP A 457 -20.34 22.94 25.02
CA ASP A 457 -20.28 24.09 25.94
C ASP A 457 -18.85 24.54 26.21
N MET A 458 -17.96 23.58 26.45
CA MET A 458 -16.55 23.84 26.74
C MET A 458 -15.82 24.45 25.55
N TYR A 459 -15.91 23.82 24.37
CA TYR A 459 -15.05 24.15 23.23
C TYR A 459 -15.72 24.97 22.14
N VAL A 460 -17.05 25.13 22.16
CA VAL A 460 -17.76 26.05 21.25
C VAL A 460 -18.22 27.30 21.97
N VAL A 461 -18.98 27.15 23.07
CA VAL A 461 -19.59 28.30 23.75
C VAL A 461 -18.55 29.08 24.56
N GLN A 462 -17.83 28.43 25.48
CA GLN A 462 -16.85 29.12 26.32
C GLN A 462 -15.62 29.57 25.52
N ALA A 463 -15.15 28.73 24.59
CA ALA A 463 -14.01 29.06 23.73
C ALA A 463 -14.36 29.97 22.52
N HIS A 464 -15.63 30.35 22.35
CA HIS A 464 -16.11 31.21 21.27
C HIS A 464 -15.74 30.70 19.86
N ALA A 465 -15.81 29.38 19.65
CA ALA A 465 -15.48 28.79 18.36
C ALA A 465 -16.56 29.09 17.30
N PRO A 466 -16.20 29.22 16.00
CA PRO A 466 -17.12 29.51 14.91
C PRO A 466 -17.94 28.28 14.48
N ARG A 467 -18.63 27.67 15.45
CA ARG A 467 -19.47 26.46 15.28
C ARG A 467 -20.87 26.60 15.89
N THR A 468 -21.20 27.78 16.41
CA THR A 468 -22.52 28.07 16.97
C THR A 468 -23.65 27.96 15.96
N THR A 469 -23.38 28.30 14.70
CA THR A 469 -24.36 28.25 13.59
C THR A 469 -24.29 26.95 12.79
N CYS A 470 -23.55 25.94 13.25
CA CYS A 470 -23.45 24.65 12.56
C CYS A 470 -24.79 23.91 12.63
N ARG A 471 -25.35 23.57 11.47
CA ARG A 471 -26.68 22.95 11.34
C ARG A 471 -26.77 21.62 12.10
N LEU A 472 -25.79 20.73 11.90
CA LEU A 472 -25.75 19.42 12.59
C LEU A 472 -25.74 19.58 14.11
N TYR A 473 -24.92 20.50 14.62
CA TYR A 473 -24.78 20.72 16.06
C TYR A 473 -26.02 21.37 16.67
N GLN A 474 -26.64 22.31 15.95
CA GLN A 474 -27.94 22.88 16.30
C GLN A 474 -29.00 21.77 16.40
N GLN A 475 -29.05 20.84 15.44
CA GLN A 475 -29.96 19.69 15.51
C GLN A 475 -29.67 18.81 16.74
N ALA A 476 -28.41 18.45 16.99
CA ALA A 476 -28.06 17.65 18.17
C ALA A 476 -28.41 18.34 19.50
N LEU A 477 -28.23 19.66 19.60
CA LEU A 477 -28.65 20.44 20.76
C LEU A 477 -30.16 20.37 21.00
N MET A 478 -30.97 20.37 19.94
CA MET A 478 -32.43 20.21 20.09
C MET A 478 -32.81 18.84 20.65
N VAL A 479 -32.08 17.77 20.30
CA VAL A 479 -32.27 16.44 20.92
C VAL A 479 -32.02 16.51 22.41
N TRP A 480 -30.91 17.14 22.81
CA TRP A 480 -30.56 17.28 24.22
C TRP A 480 -31.59 18.09 24.99
N LEU A 481 -31.96 19.28 24.47
CA LEU A 481 -32.91 20.20 25.11
C LEU A 481 -34.30 19.57 25.26
N ALA A 482 -34.76 18.82 24.26
CA ALA A 482 -36.01 18.09 24.32
C ALA A 482 -35.93 16.92 25.32
N GLY A 483 -34.81 16.18 25.32
CA GLY A 483 -34.59 15.06 26.25
C GLY A 483 -34.49 15.47 27.72
N THR A 484 -34.02 16.69 28.01
CA THR A 484 -33.90 17.23 29.38
C THR A 484 -35.08 18.09 29.82
N ASN A 485 -36.11 18.27 28.98
CA ASN A 485 -37.22 19.20 29.23
C ASN A 485 -36.75 20.63 29.57
N ALA A 486 -35.78 21.13 28.81
CA ALA A 486 -35.17 22.43 29.02
C ALA A 486 -36.17 23.59 28.92
N LYS A 487 -35.97 24.63 29.75
CA LYS A 487 -36.83 25.83 29.77
C LYS A 487 -36.71 26.64 28.47
N PRO A 488 -37.74 27.40 28.05
CA PRO A 488 -37.70 28.20 26.83
C PRO A 488 -36.53 29.19 26.73
N ASP A 489 -35.99 29.64 27.86
CA ASP A 489 -34.82 30.53 27.91
C ASP A 489 -33.54 29.83 27.46
N GLU A 490 -33.39 28.55 27.79
CA GLU A 490 -32.25 27.75 27.34
C GLU A 490 -32.33 27.46 25.84
N TRP A 491 -33.53 27.20 25.31
CA TRP A 491 -33.75 27.09 23.87
C TRP A 491 -33.28 28.35 23.13
N ARG A 492 -33.65 29.53 23.63
CA ARG A 492 -33.22 30.82 23.05
C ARG A 492 -31.71 31.07 23.14
N ARG A 493 -31.05 30.51 24.16
CA ARG A 493 -29.60 30.65 24.35
C ARG A 493 -28.80 29.83 23.32
N TYR A 494 -29.24 28.60 23.03
CA TYR A 494 -28.47 27.68 22.20
C TYR A 494 -28.91 27.68 20.74
N ILE A 495 -30.22 27.83 20.48
CA ILE A 495 -30.76 27.68 19.14
C ILE A 495 -30.76 29.01 18.40
N THR A 496 -29.91 29.11 17.38
CA THR A 496 -29.75 30.33 16.57
C THR A 496 -30.38 30.22 15.19
N LEU A 497 -30.85 29.04 14.79
CA LEU A 497 -31.46 28.77 13.48
C LEU A 497 -32.98 28.57 13.63
N PRO A 498 -33.81 29.59 13.33
CA PRO A 498 -35.27 29.49 13.48
C PRO A 498 -35.90 28.43 12.56
N ASP A 499 -35.39 28.29 11.34
CA ASP A 499 -35.90 27.34 10.34
C ASP A 499 -35.74 25.89 10.82
N GLU A 500 -34.60 25.57 11.44
CA GLU A 500 -34.37 24.25 12.04
C GLU A 500 -35.28 24.02 13.25
N LEU A 501 -35.54 25.05 14.07
CA LEU A 501 -36.45 24.91 15.21
C LEU A 501 -37.88 24.57 14.76
N GLN A 502 -38.38 25.24 13.72
CA GLN A 502 -39.69 24.93 13.12
C GLN A 502 -39.71 23.51 12.56
N ARG A 503 -38.63 23.10 11.87
CA ARG A 503 -38.50 21.77 11.31
C ARG A 503 -38.47 20.68 12.40
N PHE A 504 -37.84 20.96 13.54
CA PHE A 504 -37.84 20.05 14.70
C PHE A 504 -39.23 19.88 15.32
N GLN A 505 -40.00 20.97 15.44
CA GLN A 505 -41.38 20.90 15.94
C GLN A 505 -42.26 20.06 15.02
N ALA A 506 -42.12 20.21 13.69
CA ALA A 506 -42.79 19.37 12.71
C ALA A 506 -42.37 17.89 12.82
N TYR A 507 -41.08 17.64 13.03
CA TYR A 507 -40.57 16.28 13.25
C TYR A 507 -41.20 15.62 14.48
N ASN A 508 -41.33 16.34 15.60
CA ASN A 508 -41.95 15.79 16.82
C ASN A 508 -43.42 15.41 16.63
N GLN A 509 -44.13 16.04 15.70
CA GLN A 509 -45.51 15.66 15.32
C GLN A 509 -45.55 14.47 14.36
N GLN A 510 -44.49 14.25 13.58
CA GLN A 510 -44.38 13.22 12.53
C GLN A 510 -43.14 12.34 12.73
N ARG A 511 -42.92 11.89 13.97
CA ARG A 511 -41.68 11.22 14.37
C ARG A 511 -41.44 9.96 13.54
N GLY A 512 -40.22 9.80 13.03
CA GLY A 512 -39.85 8.70 12.14
C GLY A 512 -40.29 8.87 10.67
N SER A 513 -40.85 10.02 10.28
CA SER A 513 -41.15 10.31 8.88
C SER A 513 -39.88 10.47 8.03
N ALA A 514 -39.84 9.79 6.87
CA ALA A 514 -38.72 9.85 5.92
C ALA A 514 -38.48 11.25 5.33
N ALA A 515 -39.43 12.19 5.49
CA ALA A 515 -39.27 13.59 5.11
C ALA A 515 -38.15 14.32 5.88
N PHE A 516 -37.67 13.73 6.98
CA PHE A 516 -36.62 14.27 7.83
C PHE A 516 -35.32 13.44 7.76
N ALA A 517 -35.17 12.59 6.74
CA ALA A 517 -34.03 11.67 6.61
C ALA A 517 -32.65 12.37 6.55
N ASP A 518 -32.59 13.65 6.17
CA ASP A 518 -31.39 14.48 6.16
C ASP A 518 -31.05 15.11 7.53
N THR A 519 -31.86 14.86 8.56
CA THR A 519 -31.68 15.47 9.90
C THR A 519 -31.06 14.50 10.89
N TYR A 520 -30.31 15.05 11.85
CA TYR A 520 -29.76 14.27 12.94
C TYR A 520 -30.84 13.66 13.83
N TRP A 521 -31.99 14.31 14.02
CA TRP A 521 -33.09 13.77 14.83
C TRP A 521 -33.62 12.45 14.29
N TYR A 522 -33.86 12.40 12.98
CA TYR A 522 -34.29 11.18 12.31
C TYR A 522 -33.23 10.09 12.41
N TRP A 523 -31.96 10.41 12.16
CA TRP A 523 -30.86 9.45 12.31
C TRP A 523 -30.73 8.95 13.76
N PHE A 524 -30.89 9.84 14.74
CA PHE A 524 -30.84 9.53 16.16
C PHE A 524 -31.97 8.59 16.60
N ASP A 525 -33.18 8.71 16.03
CA ASP A 525 -34.30 7.84 16.38
C ASP A 525 -34.29 6.50 15.61
N THR A 526 -33.85 6.50 14.35
CA THR A 526 -34.00 5.33 13.45
C THR A 526 -32.83 4.36 13.47
N HIS A 527 -31.60 4.87 13.58
CA HIS A 527 -30.42 4.01 13.53
C HIS A 527 -30.21 3.33 14.88
N HIS A 528 -30.39 2.03 14.98
CA HIS A 528 -30.08 1.34 16.23
C HIS A 528 -28.56 1.13 16.28
N ASN A 529 -27.93 1.50 17.40
CA ASN A 529 -26.50 1.24 17.60
C ASN A 529 -26.29 -0.28 17.61
N ASN A 530 -25.95 -0.86 16.46
CA ASN A 530 -25.20 -2.10 16.43
C ASN A 530 -23.81 -1.71 16.93
N LYS A 531 -23.61 -1.75 18.26
CA LYS A 531 -22.28 -1.57 18.84
C LYS A 531 -21.32 -2.53 18.13
N PRO A 532 -20.16 -2.07 17.65
CA PRO A 532 -19.06 -2.99 17.34
C PRO A 532 -18.60 -3.75 18.59
#